data_AF-A0A0F2PJC3-F1
#
_entry.id   AF-A0A0F2PJC3-F1
#
_cell.length_a   1.000
_cell.length_b   1.000
_cell.length_c   1.000
_cell.angle_alpha   90.00
_cell.angle_beta   90.00
_cell.angle_gamma   90.00
#
_symmetry.space_group_name_H-M   'P 1'
#
loop_
_entity.id
_entity.type
_entity.pdbx_description
1 polymer ?
#
loop_
_entity_poly.entity_id
_entity_poly.type
_entity_poly.pdbx_seq_one_letter_code
_entity_poly.pdbx_strand_id
1 'polypeptide(L)'
;MRLSISKSKNATSLYVIQSVYENGKRSTRVVEKLGTVAELQEKLNGQEPIKWAKAYIDELNKKEKEQSREVIVKYSPSKLISKDQQHIFNGGYLFLQQIYHELNLHKVSAKILKKYKFSF
;
A
#
# COMPACT_ATOMS: atom_id res chain seq x y z
N MET A 1 1.11 -10.49 -6.41
CA MET A 1 -0.08 -11.06 -7.10
C MET A 1 0.24 -12.43 -7.70
N ARG A 2 -0.76 -13.32 -7.88
CA ARG A 2 -0.63 -14.65 -8.52
C ARG A 2 -1.72 -14.90 -9.57
N LEU A 3 -1.43 -15.77 -10.54
CA LEU A 3 -2.40 -16.20 -11.56
C LEU A 3 -3.35 -17.25 -10.96
N SER A 4 -4.65 -17.06 -11.16
CA SER A 4 -5.68 -18.06 -10.86
C SER A 4 -6.38 -18.46 -12.15
N ILE A 5 -6.46 -19.76 -12.39
CA ILE A 5 -7.09 -20.35 -13.57
C ILE A 5 -8.36 -21.04 -13.12
N SER A 6 -9.53 -20.52 -13.52
CA SER A 6 -10.79 -21.21 -13.29
C SER A 6 -11.18 -21.96 -14.56
N LYS A 7 -11.34 -23.28 -14.44
CA LYS A 7 -11.77 -24.16 -15.53
C LYS A 7 -13.25 -24.48 -15.37
N SER A 8 -14.06 -24.04 -16.33
CA SER A 8 -15.45 -24.47 -16.54
C SER A 8 -15.50 -25.45 -17.70
N LYS A 9 -16.56 -26.28 -17.77
CA LYS A 9 -16.82 -27.19 -18.91
C LYS A 9 -16.81 -26.48 -20.27
N ASN A 10 -17.12 -25.18 -20.30
CA ASN A 10 -17.24 -24.40 -21.53
C ASN A 10 -16.15 -23.33 -21.72
N ALA A 11 -15.38 -23.00 -20.68
CA ALA A 11 -14.45 -21.88 -20.74
C ALA A 11 -13.35 -21.99 -19.67
N THR A 12 -12.12 -21.61 -20.03
CA THR A 12 -11.02 -21.41 -19.06
C THR A 12 -10.80 -19.91 -18.88
N SER A 13 -11.11 -19.37 -17.70
CA SER A 13 -10.95 -17.94 -17.38
C SER A 13 -9.70 -17.71 -16.53
N LEU A 14 -8.97 -16.64 -16.84
CA LEU A 14 -7.75 -16.23 -16.16
C LEU A 14 -8.02 -15.01 -15.28
N TYR A 15 -7.60 -15.09 -14.02
CA TYR A 15 -7.76 -14.04 -13.02
C TYR A 15 -6.43 -13.69 -12.38
N VAL A 16 -6.21 -12.40 -12.13
CA VAL A 16 -5.13 -11.90 -11.27
C VAL A 16 -5.68 -11.78 -9.86
N ILE A 17 -5.12 -12.55 -8.92
CA ILE A 17 -5.52 -12.49 -7.52
C ILE A 17 -4.37 -12.01 -6.63
N GLN A 18 -4.68 -11.17 -5.66
CA GLN A 18 -3.77 -10.69 -4.63
C GLN A 18 -4.20 -11.27 -3.28
N SER A 19 -3.22 -11.69 -2.48
CA SER A 19 -3.47 -12.03 -1.07
C SER A 19 -3.41 -10.74 -0.28
N VAL A 20 -4.48 -10.42 0.45
CA VAL A 20 -4.59 -9.25 1.32
C VAL A 20 -4.84 -9.71 2.75
N TYR A 21 -4.29 -8.97 3.73
CA TYR A 21 -4.58 -9.20 5.14
C TYR A 21 -5.69 -8.24 5.57
N GLU A 22 -6.90 -8.75 5.75
CA GLU A 22 -8.02 -7.98 6.29
C GLU A 22 -8.28 -8.47 7.71
N ASN A 23 -8.19 -7.55 8.68
CA ASN A 23 -8.53 -7.80 10.08
C ASN A 23 -7.81 -9.02 10.70
N GLY A 24 -6.51 -9.18 10.41
CA GLY A 24 -5.68 -10.28 10.91
C GLY A 24 -5.93 -11.64 10.23
N LYS A 25 -6.86 -11.74 9.28
CA LYS A 25 -7.09 -12.95 8.48
C LYS A 25 -6.58 -12.75 7.06
N ARG A 26 -6.01 -13.83 6.50
CA ARG A 26 -5.56 -13.86 5.11
C ARG A 26 -6.77 -14.04 4.19
N SER A 27 -7.09 -13.01 3.43
CA SER A 27 -8.15 -13.01 2.42
C SER A 27 -7.54 -12.92 1.00
N THR A 28 -8.30 -13.33 -0.02
CA THR A 28 -7.88 -13.19 -1.42
C THR A 28 -8.80 -12.24 -2.14
N ARG A 29 -8.25 -11.20 -2.77
CA ARG A 29 -8.99 -10.24 -3.59
C ARG A 29 -8.66 -10.45 -5.05
N VAL A 30 -9.68 -10.44 -5.91
CA VAL A 30 -9.50 -10.44 -7.36
C VAL A 30 -9.17 -9.01 -7.77
N VAL A 31 -7.99 -8.81 -8.36
CA VAL A 31 -7.51 -7.49 -8.81
C VAL A 31 -8.05 -7.21 -10.20
N GLU A 32 -7.94 -8.19 -11.10
CA GLU A 32 -8.33 -8.01 -12.50
C GLU A 32 -8.72 -9.34 -13.14
N LYS A 33 -9.73 -9.31 -14.01
CA LYS A 33 -10.12 -10.45 -14.85
C LYS A 33 -9.47 -10.26 -16.23
N LEU A 34 -8.51 -11.12 -16.56
CA LEU A 34 -7.76 -11.05 -17.84
C LEU A 34 -8.61 -11.52 -19.03
N GLY A 35 -9.65 -12.30 -18.77
CA GLY A 35 -10.54 -12.85 -19.80
C GLY A 35 -10.39 -14.36 -19.96
N THR A 36 -10.97 -14.89 -21.02
CA THR A 36 -10.99 -16.33 -21.33
C THR A 36 -9.76 -16.69 -22.17
N VAL A 37 -9.25 -17.92 -22.02
CA VAL A 37 -8.16 -18.45 -22.84
C VAL A 37 -8.47 -18.35 -24.33
N ALA A 38 -9.72 -18.54 -24.75
CA ALA A 38 -10.15 -18.38 -26.14
C ALA A 38 -9.94 -16.94 -26.66
N GLU A 39 -10.38 -15.93 -25.91
CA GLU A 39 -10.23 -14.52 -26.27
C GLU A 39 -8.75 -14.10 -26.29
N LEU A 40 -7.96 -14.61 -25.36
CA LEU A 40 -6.52 -14.37 -25.30
C LEU A 40 -5.80 -15.08 -26.44
N GLN A 41 -6.22 -16.29 -26.81
CA GLN A 41 -5.64 -17.07 -27.90
C GLN A 41 -5.93 -16.43 -29.27
N GLU A 42 -7.12 -15.86 -29.46
CA GLU A 42 -7.45 -15.06 -30.66
C GLU A 42 -6.62 -13.78 -30.73
N LYS A 43 -6.45 -13.07 -29.61
CA LYS A 43 -5.61 -11.85 -29.59
C LYS A 43 -4.11 -12.12 -29.74
N LEU A 44 -3.63 -13.26 -29.26
CA LEU A 44 -2.21 -13.63 -29.24
C LEU A 44 -1.78 -14.53 -30.41
N ASN A 45 -2.70 -14.84 -31.34
CA ASN A 45 -2.47 -15.46 -32.64
C ASN A 45 -1.40 -16.57 -32.65
N GLY A 46 -1.47 -17.51 -31.69
CA GLY A 46 -0.56 -18.65 -31.59
C GLY A 46 0.43 -18.64 -30.42
N GLN A 47 0.47 -17.61 -29.57
CA GLN A 47 1.23 -17.66 -28.31
C GLN A 47 0.42 -18.24 -27.15
N GLU A 48 1.11 -18.98 -26.26
CA GLU A 48 0.53 -19.58 -25.05
C GLU A 48 -0.05 -18.50 -24.12
N PRO A 49 -1.39 -18.45 -23.91
CA PRO A 49 -2.05 -17.42 -23.09
C PRO A 49 -1.56 -17.37 -21.64
N ILE A 50 -1.06 -18.51 -21.15
CA ILE A 50 -0.52 -18.67 -19.79
C ILE A 50 0.80 -17.89 -19.62
N LYS A 51 1.68 -17.89 -20.63
CA LYS A 51 2.95 -17.16 -20.56
C LYS A 51 2.72 -15.66 -20.55
N TRP A 52 1.83 -15.19 -21.41
CA TRP A 52 1.44 -13.77 -21.44
C TRP A 52 0.85 -13.33 -20.10
N ALA A 53 -0.09 -14.10 -19.55
CA ALA A 53 -0.69 -13.78 -18.25
C ALA A 53 0.33 -13.75 -17.10
N LYS A 54 1.33 -14.64 -17.13
CA LYS A 54 2.43 -14.65 -16.14
C LYS A 54 3.33 -13.42 -16.29
N ALA A 55 3.67 -13.02 -17.52
CA ALA A 55 4.46 -11.82 -17.78
C ALA A 55 3.72 -10.55 -17.33
N TYR A 56 2.43 -10.45 -17.63
CA TYR A 56 1.60 -9.33 -17.22
C TYR A 56 1.50 -9.19 -15.69
N ILE A 57 1.39 -10.29 -14.96
CA ILE A 57 1.41 -10.29 -13.49
C ILE A 57 2.78 -9.86 -12.95
N ASP A 58 3.87 -10.25 -13.61
CA ASP A 58 5.23 -9.84 -13.21
C ASP A 58 5.43 -8.32 -13.37
N GLU A 59 4.93 -7.74 -14.46
CA GLU A 59 4.92 -6.30 -14.67
C GLU A 59 4.07 -5.55 -13.62
N LEU A 60 2.87 -6.07 -13.32
CA LEU A 60 2.02 -5.54 -12.26
C LEU A 60 2.72 -5.58 -10.89
N ASN A 61 3.37 -6.70 -10.55
CA ASN A 61 4.12 -6.82 -9.30
C ASN A 61 5.31 -5.84 -9.25
N LYS A 62 6.00 -5.61 -10.37
CA LYS A 62 7.09 -4.62 -10.45
C LYS A 62 6.58 -3.21 -10.23
N LYS A 63 5.46 -2.83 -10.88
CA LYS A 63 4.82 -1.53 -10.70
C LYS A 63 4.34 -1.32 -9.26
N GLU A 64 3.70 -2.32 -8.65
CA GLU A 64 3.33 -2.26 -7.22
C GLU A 64 4.58 -2.10 -6.34
N LYS A 65 5.66 -2.84 -6.62
CA LYS A 65 6.92 -2.74 -5.85
C LYS A 65 7.61 -1.39 -6.01
N GLU A 66 7.49 -0.74 -7.16
CA GLU A 66 8.01 0.61 -7.39
C GLU A 66 7.16 1.67 -6.69
N GLN A 67 5.83 1.53 -6.73
CA GLN A 67 4.89 2.42 -6.04
C GLN A 67 4.92 2.24 -4.51
N SER A 68 5.13 1.01 -4.02
CA SER A 68 5.25 0.68 -2.60
C SER A 68 6.69 0.81 -2.09
N ARG A 69 7.61 1.46 -2.84
CA ARG A 69 8.91 1.79 -2.26
C ARG A 69 8.68 2.72 -1.08
N GLU A 70 8.71 2.13 0.11
CA GLU A 70 9.00 2.85 1.33
C GLU A 70 10.27 3.64 1.04
N VAL A 71 10.13 4.95 0.93
CA VAL A 71 11.26 5.86 0.91
C VAL A 71 11.84 5.78 2.31
N ILE A 72 12.69 4.77 2.53
CA ILE A 72 13.50 4.67 3.75
C ILE A 72 14.51 5.81 3.63
N VAL A 73 14.14 6.96 4.18
CA VAL A 73 15.06 8.09 4.31
C VAL A 73 16.17 7.63 5.24
N LYS A 74 17.31 7.24 4.66
CA LYS A 74 18.51 6.88 5.41
C LYS A 74 19.10 8.15 6.02
N TYR A 75 18.69 8.48 7.25
CA TYR A 75 19.33 9.55 8.01
C TYR A 75 20.70 9.08 8.49
N SER A 76 21.76 9.72 8.01
CA SER A 76 23.13 9.49 8.49
C SER A 76 23.41 10.49 9.61
N PRO A 77 23.80 10.06 10.83
CA PRO A 77 24.05 10.96 11.96
C PRO A 77 25.25 11.90 11.74
N SER A 78 26.09 11.62 10.76
CA SER A 78 27.29 12.40 10.42
C SER A 78 27.06 13.51 9.39
N LYS A 79 25.86 13.59 8.78
CA LYS A 79 25.54 14.64 7.80
C LYS A 79 24.98 15.86 8.53
N LEU A 80 25.75 16.94 8.54
CA LEU A 80 25.29 18.26 8.93
C LEU A 80 24.13 18.68 8.02
N ILE A 81 22.97 18.95 8.61
CA ILE A 81 21.81 19.47 7.90
C ILE A 81 22.16 20.90 7.46
N SER A 82 22.03 21.20 6.16
CA SER A 82 22.27 22.53 5.61
C SER A 82 21.31 23.53 6.27
N LYS A 83 21.85 24.67 6.74
CA LYS A 83 21.19 25.64 7.64
C LYS A 83 19.91 26.31 7.12
N ASP A 84 19.44 25.97 5.92
CA ASP A 84 18.31 26.59 5.23
C ASP A 84 17.41 25.58 4.51
N GLN A 85 17.64 24.26 4.69
CA GLN A 85 16.87 23.23 3.99
C GLN A 85 15.64 22.84 4.81
N GLN A 86 14.50 23.41 4.47
CA GLN A 86 13.21 23.11 5.09
C GLN A 86 12.73 21.72 4.62
N HIS A 87 13.00 20.70 5.43
CA HIS A 87 12.36 19.39 5.28
C HIS A 87 10.92 19.48 5.80
N ILE A 88 10.05 20.17 5.07
CA ILE A 88 8.61 20.15 5.36
C ILE A 88 8.08 18.78 4.94
N PHE A 89 7.95 17.89 5.91
CA PHE A 89 6.99 16.80 5.78
C PHE A 89 5.63 17.41 6.06
N ASN A 90 4.68 17.27 5.13
CA ASN A 90 3.29 17.67 5.33
C ASN A 90 2.62 16.76 6.37
N GLY A 91 3.12 16.77 7.59
CA GLY A 91 2.50 16.17 8.76
C GLY A 91 1.39 17.11 9.18
N GLY A 92 0.17 16.83 8.69
CA GLY A 92 -1.02 17.51 9.19
C GLY A 92 -1.14 17.36 10.71
N TYR A 93 -2.14 18.02 11.31
CA TYR A 93 -2.33 18.09 12.76
C TYR A 93 -2.34 16.72 13.48
N LEU A 94 -2.60 15.62 12.75
CA LEU A 94 -2.55 14.25 13.26
C LEU A 94 -1.18 13.85 13.83
N PHE A 95 -0.07 14.32 13.25
CA PHE A 95 1.28 14.05 13.78
C PHE A 95 1.51 14.76 15.12
N LEU A 96 1.12 16.04 15.19
CA LEU A 96 1.15 16.81 16.44
C LEU A 96 0.21 16.24 17.50
N GLN A 97 -0.97 15.76 17.09
CA GLN A 97 -1.92 15.09 17.97
C GLN A 97 -1.34 13.80 18.54
N GLN A 98 -0.66 12.99 17.73
CA GLN A 98 -0.03 11.77 18.20
C GLN A 98 1.04 12.06 19.27
N ILE A 99 1.94 13.00 19.01
CA ILE A 99 2.97 13.44 19.97
C ILE A 99 2.32 13.99 21.26
N TYR A 100 1.25 14.78 21.11
CA TYR A 100 0.51 15.35 22.25
C TYR A 100 -0.09 14.27 23.17
N HIS A 101 -0.61 13.19 22.59
CA HIS A 101 -1.12 12.05 23.35
C HIS A 101 -0.01 11.15 23.91
N GLU A 102 1.04 10.87 23.15
CA GLU A 102 2.19 10.05 23.59
C GLU A 102 2.91 10.69 24.79
N LEU A 103 3.15 12.00 24.74
CA LEU A 103 3.75 12.75 25.84
C LEU A 103 2.78 12.98 27.01
N ASN A 104 1.55 12.44 26.96
CA ASN A 104 0.49 12.63 27.95
C ASN A 104 0.20 14.11 28.28
N LEU A 105 0.49 15.03 27.35
CA LEU A 105 0.32 16.46 27.57
C LEU A 105 -1.14 16.83 27.85
N HIS A 106 -2.10 16.07 27.31
CA HIS A 106 -3.52 16.17 27.66
C HIS A 106 -3.79 16.10 29.16
N LYS A 107 -3.08 15.25 29.91
CA LYS A 107 -3.25 15.11 31.37
C LYS A 107 -2.64 16.29 32.11
N VAL A 108 -1.49 16.78 31.63
CA VAL A 108 -0.80 17.93 32.20
C VAL A 108 -1.65 19.19 32.01
N SER A 109 -2.13 19.42 30.78
CA SER A 109 -3.03 20.52 30.45
C SER A 109 -4.32 20.47 31.27
N ALA A 110 -4.96 19.30 31.41
CA ALA A 110 -6.14 19.14 32.25
C ALA A 110 -5.87 19.42 33.74
N LYS A 111 -4.70 19.00 34.25
CA LYS A 111 -4.29 19.25 35.64
C LYS A 111 -4.04 20.74 35.89
N ILE A 112 -3.41 21.43 34.96
CA ILE A 112 -3.16 22.88 35.02
C ILE A 112 -4.48 23.63 34.94
N LEU A 113 -5.35 23.28 33.98
CA LEU A 113 -6.68 23.87 33.81
C LEU A 113 -7.50 23.75 35.09
N LYS A 114 -7.54 22.56 35.69
CA LYS A 114 -8.27 22.31 36.94
C LYS A 114 -7.68 23.07 38.13
N LYS A 115 -6.35 23.21 38.18
CA LYS A 115 -5.64 23.88 39.29
C LYS A 115 -5.79 25.40 39.24
N TYR A 116 -5.72 25.99 38.06
CA TYR A 116 -5.71 27.44 37.89
C TYR A 116 -7.05 28.01 37.39
N LYS A 117 -8.06 27.14 37.14
CA LYS A 117 -9.40 27.52 36.65
C LYS A 117 -9.34 28.53 35.50
N PHE A 118 -8.44 28.31 34.54
CA PHE A 118 -8.41 29.14 33.34
C PHE A 118 -9.75 28.99 32.61
N SER A 119 -10.49 30.09 32.49
CA SER A 119 -11.59 30.22 31.56
C SER A 119 -11.02 30.73 30.24
N PHE A 120 -11.17 29.94 29.18
CA PHE A 120 -10.84 30.33 27.80
C PHE A 120 -12.12 30.72 27.08
#